data_AF-A0A3A5LLC2-F1
#
_entry.id   AF-A0A3A5LLC2-F1
#
_cell.length_a   1.000
_cell.length_b   1.000
_cell.length_c   1.000
_cell.angle_alpha   90.00
_cell.angle_beta   90.00
_cell.angle_gamma   90.00
#
_symmetry.space_group_name_H-M   'P 1'
#
loop_
_entity.id
_entity.type
_entity.pdbx_description
1 polymer ?
#
loop_
_entity_poly.entity_id
_entity_poly.type
_entity_poly.pdbx_seq_one_letter_code
_entity_poly.pdbx_strand_id
1 'polypeptide(L)'
;MVIPHLIKKSLMKKINLLLYLLTMLAISFVTMGHETTQATDTTDQTKHMYRGSSITLEELAAVADLSTARDQKGNPVTLEEESYQVGSFTKGTVTIIPKSGKADEVITLDLKPK
;
A
#
# COMPACT_ATOMS: atom_id res chain seq x y z
N MET A 1 29.06 -46.60 39.45
CA MET A 1 29.31 -45.20 39.02
C MET A 1 28.37 -44.87 37.88
N VAL A 2 27.18 -44.30 38.15
CA VAL A 2 26.11 -44.08 37.16
C VAL A 2 25.86 -42.58 37.02
N ILE A 3 26.61 -41.93 36.12
CA ILE A 3 26.52 -40.47 35.90
C ILE A 3 26.40 -40.04 34.41
N PRO A 4 26.52 -40.88 33.36
CA PRO A 4 26.46 -40.33 31.99
C PRO A 4 25.04 -39.96 31.52
N HIS A 5 23.99 -40.52 32.12
CA HIS A 5 22.62 -40.35 31.57
C HIS A 5 21.94 -39.02 31.98
N LEU A 6 22.18 -38.55 33.22
CA LEU A 6 21.57 -37.32 33.74
C LEU A 6 22.11 -36.05 33.06
N ILE A 7 23.40 -36.05 32.72
CA ILE A 7 24.06 -34.93 32.03
C ILE A 7 23.49 -34.75 30.62
N LYS A 8 23.31 -35.86 29.88
CA LYS A 8 22.76 -35.85 28.52
C LYS A 8 21.32 -35.34 28.47
N LYS A 9 20.50 -35.73 29.46
CA LYS A 9 19.10 -35.30 29.60
C LYS A 9 18.97 -33.82 30.00
N SER A 10 19.87 -33.31 30.84
CA SER A 10 19.95 -31.89 31.21
C SER A 10 20.37 -31.02 30.00
N LEU A 11 21.34 -31.50 29.21
CA LEU A 11 21.81 -30.81 28.02
C LEU A 11 20.73 -30.72 26.93
N MET A 12 20.02 -31.81 26.65
CA MET A 12 18.90 -31.82 25.69
C MET A 12 17.76 -30.89 26.09
N LYS A 13 17.45 -30.77 27.39
CA LYS A 13 16.44 -29.82 27.89
C LYS A 13 16.86 -28.36 27.66
N LYS A 14 18.14 -28.04 27.87
CA LYS A 14 18.67 -26.68 27.63
C LYS A 14 18.64 -26.31 26.15
N ILE A 15 18.97 -27.25 25.26
CA ILE A 15 18.90 -27.06 23.81
C ILE A 15 17.45 -26.84 23.35
N ASN A 16 16.51 -27.65 23.84
CA ASN A 16 15.09 -27.47 23.51
C ASN A 16 14.53 -26.14 24.04
N LEU A 17 14.95 -25.71 25.23
CA LEU A 17 14.54 -24.42 25.80
C LEU A 17 15.09 -23.25 24.98
N LEU A 18 16.35 -23.32 24.55
CA LEU A 18 16.96 -22.30 23.70
C LEU A 18 16.27 -22.23 22.34
N LEU A 19 15.92 -23.38 21.75
CA LEU A 19 15.20 -23.45 20.49
C LEU A 19 13.80 -22.82 20.61
N TYR A 20 13.09 -23.06 21.73
CA TYR A 20 11.78 -22.46 22.00
C TYR A 20 11.85 -20.93 22.18
N LEU A 21 12.88 -20.44 22.88
CA LEU A 21 13.14 -19.00 23.02
C LEU A 21 13.45 -18.32 21.69
N LEU A 22 14.25 -18.97 20.83
CA LEU A 22 14.54 -18.49 19.47
C LEU A 22 13.28 -18.40 18.60
N THR A 23 12.38 -19.38 18.68
CA THR A 23 11.13 -19.34 17.91
C THR A 23 10.17 -18.23 18.38
N MET A 24 10.11 -17.95 19.69
CA MET A 24 9.29 -16.84 20.20
C MET A 24 9.88 -15.48 19.82
N LEU A 25 11.21 -15.33 19.85
CA LEU A 25 11.89 -14.09 19.45
C LEU A 25 11.67 -13.78 17.96
N ALA A 26 11.67 -14.79 17.09
CA ALA A 26 11.42 -14.60 15.66
C ALA A 26 10.00 -14.09 15.35
N ILE A 27 9.00 -14.51 16.14
CA ILE A 27 7.60 -14.08 15.95
C ILE A 27 7.43 -12.60 16.33
N SER A 28 8.19 -12.10 17.32
CA SER A 28 8.15 -10.69 17.75
C SER A 28 8.63 -9.69 16.67
N PHE A 29 9.45 -10.13 15.71
CA PHE A 29 9.92 -9.28 14.60
C PHE A 29 9.03 -9.35 13.36
N VAL A 30 8.14 -10.33 13.24
CA VAL A 30 7.24 -10.47 12.08
C VAL A 30 6.08 -9.47 12.16
N THR A 31 5.69 -9.02 13.36
CA THR A 31 4.62 -8.03 13.53
C THR A 31 5.06 -6.57 13.33
N MET A 32 6.35 -6.30 13.15
CA MET A 32 6.87 -4.97 12.75
C MET A 32 7.20 -4.89 11.25
N GLY A 33 6.87 -5.92 10.45
CA GLY A 33 7.15 -5.96 9.01
C GLY A 33 5.99 -5.57 8.09
N HIS A 34 4.80 -5.28 8.64
CA HIS A 34 3.62 -4.90 7.85
C HIS A 34 3.21 -3.44 8.02
N GLU A 35 4.13 -2.60 8.51
CA GLU A 35 4.07 -1.18 8.25
C GLU A 35 5.22 -0.87 7.32
N THR A 36 4.98 -1.09 6.02
CA THR A 36 5.67 -0.28 5.00
C THR A 36 5.12 1.14 5.15
N THR A 37 5.46 1.79 6.27
CA THR A 37 5.48 3.24 6.37
C THR A 37 6.58 3.63 5.42
N GLN A 38 6.18 3.82 4.16
CA GLN A 38 6.96 4.54 3.19
C GLN A 38 7.23 5.87 3.87
N ALA A 39 8.44 6.02 4.41
CA ALA A 39 8.92 7.29 4.91
C ALA A 39 8.77 8.23 3.72
N THR A 40 7.77 9.10 3.80
CA THR A 40 7.61 10.22 2.88
C THR A 40 8.82 11.09 3.17
N ASP A 41 9.88 10.80 2.42
CA ASP A 41 11.06 11.63 2.34
C ASP A 41 10.54 12.98 1.87
N THR A 42 10.50 13.96 2.77
CA THR A 42 10.07 15.35 2.53
C THR A 42 11.08 16.10 1.66
N THR A 43 11.55 15.44 0.61
CA THR A 43 12.14 16.06 -0.55
C THR A 43 11.00 16.17 -1.54
N ASP A 44 10.88 17.32 -2.20
CA ASP A 44 9.91 17.65 -3.24
C ASP A 44 10.07 16.68 -4.45
N GLN A 45 9.77 15.41 -4.23
CA GLN A 45 9.89 14.34 -5.20
C GLN A 45 8.77 14.61 -6.19
N THR A 46 9.15 15.05 -7.38
CA THR A 46 8.24 15.14 -8.52
C THR A 46 7.63 13.76 -8.73
N LYS A 47 6.44 13.52 -8.18
CA LYS A 47 5.77 12.23 -8.29
C LYS A 47 5.26 12.11 -9.71
N HIS A 48 5.95 11.32 -10.51
CA HIS A 48 5.53 11.02 -11.86
C HIS A 48 4.31 10.09 -11.83
N MET A 49 3.17 10.58 -12.32
CA MET A 49 1.99 9.75 -12.58
C MET A 49 2.15 9.00 -13.90
N TYR A 50 1.90 7.70 -13.87
CA TYR A 50 1.94 6.85 -15.05
C TYR A 50 0.62 6.14 -15.26
N ARG A 51 0.30 5.81 -16.51
CA ARG A 51 -0.87 4.99 -16.80
C ARG A 51 -0.76 3.65 -16.07
N GLY A 52 -1.85 3.23 -15.44
CA GLY A 52 -1.94 1.99 -14.67
C GLY A 52 -1.44 2.10 -13.23
N SER A 53 -0.80 3.21 -12.83
CA SER A 53 -0.38 3.40 -11.43
C SER A 53 -1.57 3.66 -10.51
N SER A 54 -1.44 3.30 -9.24
CA SER A 54 -2.37 3.73 -8.19
C SER A 54 -2.10 5.19 -7.83
N ILE A 55 -3.17 5.95 -7.61
CA ILE A 55 -3.13 7.33 -7.13
C ILE A 55 -4.09 7.49 -5.95
N THR A 56 -3.68 8.17 -4.89
CA THR A 56 -4.57 8.48 -3.77
C THR A 56 -5.48 9.66 -4.10
N LEU A 57 -6.58 9.82 -3.38
CA LEU A 57 -7.46 10.98 -3.56
C LEU A 57 -6.73 12.31 -3.32
N GLU A 58 -5.82 12.35 -2.34
CA GLU A 58 -5.01 13.52 -2.01
C GLU A 58 -4.05 13.91 -3.16
N GLU A 59 -3.36 12.92 -3.72
CA GLU A 59 -2.45 13.12 -4.86
C GLU A 59 -3.22 13.57 -6.11
N LEU A 60 -4.40 12.99 -6.33
CA LEU A 60 -5.28 13.40 -7.42
C LEU A 60 -5.76 14.85 -7.21
N ALA A 61 -6.11 15.24 -5.98
CA ALA A 61 -6.51 16.61 -5.65
C ALA A 61 -5.40 17.64 -5.88
N ALA A 62 -4.12 17.23 -5.83
CA ALA A 62 -3.00 18.12 -6.13
C ALA A 62 -2.95 18.50 -7.62
N VAL A 63 -3.36 17.60 -8.52
CA VAL A 63 -3.20 17.77 -9.98
C VAL A 63 -4.50 18.03 -10.74
N ALA A 64 -5.65 17.63 -10.19
CA ALA A 64 -6.96 17.71 -10.83
C ALA A 64 -7.99 18.40 -9.93
N ASP A 65 -9.02 18.97 -10.54
CA ASP A 65 -10.17 19.50 -9.84
C ASP A 65 -11.19 18.39 -9.58
N LEU A 66 -11.29 17.94 -8.33
CA LEU A 66 -12.20 16.87 -7.93
C LEU A 66 -13.67 17.18 -8.19
N SER A 67 -14.06 18.46 -8.24
CA SER A 67 -15.45 18.88 -8.51
C SER A 67 -15.89 18.62 -9.96
N THR A 68 -14.93 18.38 -10.85
CA THR A 68 -15.15 18.18 -12.28
C THR A 68 -15.31 16.70 -12.67
N ALA A 69 -15.28 15.81 -11.68
CA ALA A 69 -15.39 14.37 -11.86
C ALA A 69 -16.70 13.99 -12.56
N ARG A 70 -16.56 13.33 -13.71
CA ARG A 70 -17.70 12.90 -14.54
C ARG A 70 -17.51 11.51 -15.10
N ASP A 71 -18.58 10.76 -15.26
CA ASP A 71 -18.58 9.47 -15.92
C ASP A 71 -18.35 9.60 -17.45
N GLN A 72 -18.29 8.46 -18.15
CA GLN A 72 -18.15 8.44 -19.61
C GLN A 72 -19.32 9.10 -20.37
N LYS A 73 -20.48 9.27 -19.72
CA LYS A 73 -21.67 9.92 -20.28
C LYS A 73 -21.70 11.42 -19.98
N GLY A 74 -20.75 11.93 -19.19
CA GLY A 74 -20.66 13.32 -18.76
C GLY A 74 -21.50 13.66 -17.53
N ASN A 75 -22.08 12.68 -16.84
CA ASN A 75 -22.79 12.92 -15.59
C ASN A 75 -21.80 13.15 -14.46
N PRO A 76 -22.06 14.11 -13.54
CA PRO A 76 -21.21 14.30 -12.38
C PRO A 76 -21.21 13.07 -11.48
N VAL A 77 -20.05 12.72 -10.94
CA VAL A 77 -19.88 11.58 -10.03
C VAL A 77 -19.09 11.99 -8.80
N THR A 78 -19.40 11.35 -7.66
CA THR A 78 -18.64 11.53 -6.42
C THR A 78 -17.51 10.50 -6.35
N LEU A 79 -16.35 10.93 -5.90
CA LEU A 79 -15.21 10.06 -5.63
C LEU A 79 -15.31 9.52 -4.21
N GLU A 80 -15.57 8.21 -4.06
CA GLU A 80 -15.78 7.56 -2.77
C GLU A 80 -14.61 6.68 -2.32
N GLU A 81 -13.75 6.26 -3.24
CA GLU A 81 -12.60 5.41 -2.93
C GLU A 81 -11.37 6.22 -2.48
N GLU A 82 -10.58 5.63 -1.58
CA GLU A 82 -9.32 6.21 -1.09
C GLU A 82 -8.24 6.31 -2.17
N SER A 83 -8.31 5.41 -3.16
CA SER A 83 -7.34 5.35 -4.25
C SER A 83 -7.94 4.79 -5.53
N TYR A 84 -7.45 5.29 -6.66
CA TYR A 84 -7.88 4.92 -7.99
C TYR A 84 -6.71 4.42 -8.81
N GLN A 85 -7.01 3.70 -9.89
CA GLN A 85 -6.02 3.44 -10.93
C GLN A 85 -6.07 4.55 -11.98
N VAL A 86 -4.90 5.01 -12.39
CA VAL A 86 -4.78 6.02 -13.43
C VAL A 86 -5.03 5.39 -14.81
N GLY A 87 -6.03 5.89 -15.55
CA GLY A 87 -6.43 5.40 -16.86
C GLY A 87 -5.66 6.04 -18.02
N SER A 88 -5.74 7.37 -18.16
CA SER A 88 -5.12 8.12 -19.26
C SER A 88 -4.98 9.61 -18.91
N PHE A 89 -4.19 10.35 -19.68
CA PHE A 89 -4.00 11.79 -19.50
C PHE A 89 -4.05 12.49 -20.85
N THR A 90 -4.65 13.67 -20.86
CA THR A 90 -4.55 14.64 -21.96
C THR A 90 -3.93 15.93 -21.44
N LYS A 91 -3.85 16.96 -22.29
CA LYS A 91 -3.35 18.28 -21.86
C LYS A 91 -4.25 18.94 -20.80
N GLY A 92 -5.53 18.57 -20.71
CA GLY A 92 -6.50 19.20 -19.82
C GLY A 92 -7.27 18.25 -18.94
N THR A 93 -7.11 16.94 -19.09
CA THR A 93 -7.89 15.95 -18.33
C THR A 93 -7.05 14.76 -17.90
N VAL A 94 -7.48 14.10 -16.84
CA VAL A 94 -7.02 12.78 -16.41
C VAL A 94 -8.22 11.85 -16.29
N THR A 95 -8.07 10.60 -16.69
CA THR A 95 -9.05 9.56 -16.42
C THR A 95 -8.55 8.64 -15.32
N ILE A 96 -9.45 8.25 -14.43
CA ILE A 96 -9.20 7.32 -13.33
C ILE A 96 -10.24 6.19 -13.35
N ILE A 97 -9.87 5.06 -12.77
CA ILE A 97 -10.66 3.83 -12.73
C ILE A 97 -10.76 3.40 -11.24
N PRO A 98 -11.97 3.26 -10.69
CA PRO A 98 -12.18 2.72 -9.35
C PRO A 98 -11.60 1.31 -9.23
N LYS A 99 -10.96 1.00 -8.09
CA LYS A 99 -10.38 -0.33 -7.81
C LYS A 99 -11.46 -1.38 -7.59
N SER A 100 -12.67 -0.98 -7.18
CA SER A 100 -13.82 -1.88 -7.04
C SER A 100 -14.22 -2.60 -8.34
N GLY A 101 -13.66 -2.21 -9.49
CA GLY A 101 -13.74 -3.00 -10.71
C GLY A 101 -15.10 -2.94 -11.39
N LYS A 102 -15.91 -1.90 -11.13
CA LYS A 102 -16.97 -1.51 -12.06
C LYS A 102 -16.29 -0.99 -13.33
N ALA A 103 -15.97 -1.93 -14.22
CA ALA A 103 -15.07 -1.76 -15.37
C ALA A 103 -15.52 -0.67 -16.36
N ASP A 104 -16.76 -0.20 -16.25
CA ASP A 104 -17.35 0.85 -17.08
C ASP A 104 -17.32 2.25 -16.44
N GLU A 105 -16.89 2.37 -15.18
CA GLU A 105 -16.75 3.65 -14.48
C GLU A 105 -15.37 4.26 -14.74
N VAL A 106 -15.08 4.62 -15.99
CA VAL A 106 -13.99 5.57 -16.23
C VAL A 106 -14.48 6.95 -15.82
N ILE A 107 -13.80 7.53 -14.83
CA ILE A 107 -14.10 8.86 -14.32
C ILE A 107 -13.09 9.82 -14.93
N THR A 108 -13.58 10.89 -15.55
CA THR A 108 -12.76 11.96 -16.12
C THR A 108 -12.76 13.16 -15.19
N LEU A 109 -11.59 13.72 -14.93
CA LEU A 109 -11.41 14.98 -14.21
C LEU A 109 -10.62 15.97 -15.05
N ASP A 110 -10.91 17.25 -14.88
CA ASP A 110 -10.13 18.33 -15.46
C ASP A 110 -8.87 18.57 -14.62
N LEU A 111 -7.74 18.70 -15.31
CA LEU A 111 -6.46 19.05 -14.70
C LEU A 111 -6.48 20.52 -14.27
N LYS A 112 -5.86 20.80 -13.13
CA LYS A 112 -5.66 22.18 -12.70
C LYS A 112 -4.73 22.90 -13.69
N PRO A 113 -4.98 24.19 -14.00
CA PRO A 113 -4.05 24.98 -14.79
C PRO A 113 -2.70 25.04 -14.07
N LYS A 114 -1.62 24.90 -14.85
CA LYS A 114 -0.24 25.07 -14.37
C LYS A 114 0.13 26.53 -14.20
#